data_AF-A0A0B7K9Q4-F1
#
_entry.id   AF-A0A0B7K9Q4-F1
#
_cell.length_a   1.000
_cell.length_b   1.000
_cell.length_c   1.000
_cell.angle_alpha   90.00
_cell.angle_beta   90.00
_cell.angle_gamma   90.00
#
_symmetry.space_group_name_H-M   'P 1'
#
loop_
_entity.id
_entity.type
_entity.pdbx_description
1 polymer ?
#
loop_
_entity_poly.entity_id
_entity_poly.type
_entity_poly.pdbx_seq_one_letter_code
_entity_poly.pdbx_strand_id
1 'polypeptide(L)'
;MSLFNADNILQALFGSDANPNGLSQRQSWMAHNAGDIALILNNPPSYYIDGLAHRLFVDGRLHLLLTAFQMKKKIFLAQSEWMTIPWTKHAKTPRDFLIDILIGVMEVFVDIYAMQDANDEKEKQLYRDIIKGTVSYLSTALIKWHDKYAVPTMPSKMGADLSEYITTEDIADGHVMTMFWANCCLIDQIKRIAFGENNSPSSSPHGWGPYDDEDIDPLDPANACHHILRVVPIFLHPSAGIFRQHLVPFVIGAAAFYLTSAGPLRMRIERAAMMDYLARPESASMAKFLSSIEKRTFEDLRRQAGPHEAGMFENT
;
A
#
# COMPACT_ATOMS: atom_id res chain seq x y z
N MET A 1 5.43 -11.81 23.30
CA MET A 1 5.41 -12.02 21.84
C MET A 1 3.97 -11.91 21.36
N SER A 2 3.37 -10.73 21.53
CA SER A 2 1.93 -10.49 21.39
C SER A 2 1.69 -9.62 20.16
N LEU A 3 1.08 -10.24 19.15
CA LEU A 3 0.10 -9.70 18.21
C LEU A 3 0.55 -8.58 17.25
N PHE A 4 1.28 -8.97 16.20
CA PHE A 4 0.99 -8.44 14.86
C PHE A 4 -0.39 -8.97 14.43
N ASN A 5 -1.45 -8.35 14.93
CA ASN A 5 -2.81 -8.68 14.52
C ASN A 5 -3.12 -7.92 13.23
N ALA A 6 -3.86 -8.53 12.30
CA ALA A 6 -4.18 -7.88 11.05
C ALA A 6 -5.09 -6.63 11.26
N ASP A 7 -5.67 -6.44 12.46
CA ASP A 7 -6.27 -5.17 12.89
C ASP A 7 -5.30 -3.98 12.90
N ASN A 8 -4.02 -4.22 13.19
CA ASN A 8 -2.98 -3.18 13.17
C ASN A 8 -2.69 -2.71 11.74
N ILE A 9 -3.00 -3.53 10.73
CA ILE A 9 -2.85 -3.23 9.29
C ILE A 9 -3.93 -2.27 8.84
N LEU A 10 -5.16 -2.54 9.23
CA LEU A 10 -6.30 -1.67 8.93
C LEU A 10 -6.14 -0.34 9.63
N GLN A 11 -5.71 -0.35 10.90
CA GLN A 11 -5.34 0.89 11.55
C GLN A 11 -4.21 1.54 10.76
N ALA A 12 -3.15 0.82 10.38
CA ALA A 12 -2.01 1.37 9.65
C ALA A 12 -2.31 1.99 8.27
N LEU A 13 -3.32 1.47 7.59
CA LEU A 13 -3.73 1.99 6.29
C LEU A 13 -4.76 3.11 6.40
N PHE A 14 -5.44 3.26 7.56
CA PHE A 14 -6.68 4.06 7.68
C PHE A 14 -6.81 4.95 8.92
N GLY A 15 -5.83 4.92 9.82
CA GLY A 15 -5.86 5.63 11.10
C GLY A 15 -6.73 4.98 12.19
N SER A 16 -6.70 5.54 13.40
CA SER A 16 -7.62 5.19 14.52
C SER A 16 -8.46 6.39 14.97
N ASP A 17 -9.53 6.08 15.68
CA ASP A 17 -10.54 7.04 16.08
C ASP A 17 -10.05 7.92 17.25
N ALA A 18 -9.67 9.17 16.97
CA ALA A 18 -9.19 10.13 17.98
C ALA A 18 -10.31 10.95 18.67
N ASN A 19 -11.59 10.74 18.32
CA ASN A 19 -12.69 11.56 18.87
C ASN A 19 -13.81 10.70 19.47
N PRO A 20 -13.96 10.65 20.81
CA PRO A 20 -14.99 9.86 21.48
C PRO A 20 -16.41 10.47 21.42
N ASN A 21 -16.58 11.73 21.00
CA ASN A 21 -17.85 12.46 21.12
C ASN A 21 -18.48 12.94 19.79
N GLY A 22 -18.01 12.46 18.64
CA GLY A 22 -18.61 12.77 17.32
C GLY A 22 -18.58 11.56 16.40
N LEU A 23 -19.38 11.58 15.32
CA LEU A 23 -19.23 10.61 14.23
C LEU A 23 -17.78 10.69 13.75
N SER A 24 -17.03 9.61 13.93
CA SER A 24 -15.61 9.62 13.60
C SER A 24 -15.45 9.82 12.09
N GLN A 25 -14.38 10.48 11.64
CA GLN A 25 -14.11 10.64 10.19
C GLN A 25 -14.12 9.28 9.48
N ARG A 26 -13.65 8.23 10.17
CA ARG A 26 -13.73 6.85 9.72
C ARG A 26 -15.16 6.38 9.49
N GLN A 27 -16.07 6.59 10.43
CA GLN A 27 -17.48 6.20 10.28
C GLN A 27 -18.18 6.96 9.15
N SER A 28 -17.90 8.26 9.01
CA SER A 28 -18.41 9.08 7.90
C SER A 28 -17.92 8.57 6.54
N TRP A 29 -16.63 8.28 6.43
CA TRP A 29 -16.00 7.72 5.24
C TRP A 29 -16.57 6.32 4.89
N MET A 30 -16.74 5.46 5.90
CA MET A 30 -17.35 4.14 5.70
C MET A 30 -18.79 4.23 5.22
N ALA A 31 -19.59 5.15 5.77
CA ALA A 31 -20.97 5.36 5.35
C ALA A 31 -21.06 5.88 3.90
N HIS A 32 -20.18 6.82 3.53
CA HIS A 32 -20.06 7.31 2.15
C HIS A 32 -19.75 6.18 1.17
N ASN A 33 -18.70 5.39 1.45
CA ASN A 33 -18.28 4.32 0.55
C ASN A 33 -19.27 3.14 0.53
N ALA A 34 -20.01 2.89 1.62
CA ALA A 34 -21.12 1.94 1.59
C ALA A 34 -22.23 2.40 0.62
N GLY A 35 -22.48 3.71 0.56
CA GLY A 35 -23.35 4.32 -0.45
C GLY A 35 -22.84 4.10 -1.87
N ASP A 36 -21.53 4.29 -2.11
CA ASP A 36 -20.92 4.09 -3.42
C ASP A 36 -20.94 2.62 -3.86
N ILE A 37 -20.68 1.68 -2.94
CA ILE A 37 -20.84 0.24 -3.19
C ILE A 37 -22.29 -0.07 -3.58
N ALA A 38 -23.27 0.44 -2.83
CA ALA A 38 -24.68 0.22 -3.13
C ALA A 38 -25.09 0.81 -4.49
N LEU A 39 -24.56 1.98 -4.83
CA LEU A 39 -24.79 2.62 -6.13
C LEU A 39 -24.23 1.78 -7.28
N ILE A 40 -23.01 1.23 -7.11
CA ILE A 40 -22.39 0.39 -8.13
C ILE A 40 -23.15 -0.92 -8.30
N LEU A 41 -23.52 -1.56 -7.19
CA LEU A 41 -24.24 -2.83 -7.20
C LEU A 41 -25.69 -2.72 -7.68
N ASN A 42 -26.25 -1.51 -7.79
CA ASN A 42 -27.58 -1.29 -8.34
C ASN A 42 -27.65 -1.51 -9.86
N ASN A 43 -26.50 -1.66 -10.53
CA ASN A 43 -26.42 -1.94 -11.96
C ASN A 43 -25.55 -3.18 -12.22
N PRO A 44 -25.82 -3.95 -13.29
CA PRO A 44 -24.95 -5.06 -13.68
C PRO A 44 -23.57 -4.56 -14.16
N PRO A 45 -22.52 -5.40 -14.14
CA PRO A 45 -21.20 -5.04 -14.65
C PRO A 45 -21.19 -4.47 -16.08
N SER A 46 -22.12 -4.91 -16.93
CA SER A 46 -22.27 -4.44 -18.32
C SER A 46 -22.71 -2.98 -18.43
N TYR A 47 -23.23 -2.38 -17.36
CA TYR A 47 -23.53 -0.95 -17.32
C TYR A 47 -22.26 -0.09 -17.30
N TYR A 48 -21.17 -0.65 -16.77
CA TYR A 48 -19.89 0.05 -16.55
C TYR A 48 -18.90 -0.13 -17.70
N ILE A 49 -19.36 -0.47 -18.91
CA ILE A 49 -18.48 -0.71 -20.06
C ILE A 49 -17.97 0.57 -20.72
N ASP A 50 -18.65 1.71 -20.53
CA ASP A 50 -18.27 2.98 -21.17
C ASP A 50 -18.79 4.21 -20.41
N GLY A 51 -18.32 5.39 -20.83
CA GLY A 51 -18.82 6.69 -20.42
C GLY A 51 -18.53 7.04 -18.97
N LEU A 52 -19.39 7.88 -18.38
CA LEU A 52 -19.25 8.34 -17.00
C LEU A 52 -19.38 7.21 -15.99
N ALA A 53 -20.22 6.21 -16.28
CA ALA A 53 -20.37 5.03 -15.43
C ALA A 53 -19.04 4.27 -15.36
N HIS A 54 -18.41 3.98 -16.51
CA HIS A 54 -17.11 3.33 -16.54
C HIS A 54 -16.06 4.10 -15.74
N ARG A 55 -15.97 5.42 -15.94
CA ARG A 55 -15.02 6.27 -15.20
C ARG A 55 -15.26 6.21 -13.69
N LEU A 56 -16.52 6.34 -13.25
CA LEU A 56 -16.89 6.21 -11.83
C LEU A 56 -16.45 4.85 -11.26
N PHE A 57 -16.71 3.76 -12.00
CA PHE A 57 -16.28 2.42 -11.60
C PHE A 57 -14.75 2.34 -11.48
N VAL A 58 -14.01 2.71 -12.52
CA VAL A 58 -12.54 2.60 -12.61
C VAL A 58 -11.83 3.44 -11.54
N ASP A 59 -12.21 4.71 -11.41
CA ASP A 59 -11.60 5.62 -10.44
C ASP A 59 -11.95 5.22 -9.01
N GLY A 60 -13.11 4.60 -8.81
CA GLY A 60 -13.60 4.24 -7.49
C GLY A 60 -13.01 2.97 -6.88
N ARG A 61 -12.52 2.04 -7.71
CA ARG A 61 -12.13 0.68 -7.27
C ARG A 61 -11.22 0.67 -6.04
N LEU A 62 -10.22 1.55 -6.00
CA LEU A 62 -9.25 1.59 -4.91
C LEU A 62 -9.93 1.95 -3.58
N HIS A 63 -10.75 3.00 -3.51
CA HIS A 63 -11.36 3.41 -2.24
C HIS A 63 -12.43 2.40 -1.77
N LEU A 64 -13.15 1.78 -2.69
CA LEU A 64 -14.13 0.73 -2.37
C LEU A 64 -13.43 -0.50 -1.78
N LEU A 65 -12.33 -0.94 -2.41
CA LEU A 65 -11.50 -2.02 -1.91
C LEU A 65 -10.99 -1.75 -0.50
N LEU A 66 -10.40 -0.57 -0.31
CA LEU A 66 -9.87 -0.14 0.97
C LEU A 66 -10.96 -0.15 2.08
N THR A 67 -12.20 0.22 1.73
CA THR A 67 -13.35 0.16 2.65
C THR A 67 -13.75 -1.26 3.00
N ALA A 68 -13.87 -2.15 2.01
CA ALA A 68 -14.20 -3.54 2.27
C ALA A 68 -13.12 -4.22 3.12
N PHE A 69 -11.86 -3.86 2.90
CA PHE A 69 -10.76 -4.33 3.71
C PHE A 69 -10.90 -3.88 5.18
N GLN A 70 -11.25 -2.62 5.45
CA GLN A 70 -11.58 -2.15 6.81
C GLN A 70 -12.68 -2.94 7.49
N MET A 71 -13.64 -3.43 6.71
CA MET A 71 -14.75 -4.25 7.20
C MET A 71 -14.38 -5.73 7.34
N LYS A 72 -13.13 -6.12 6.98
CA LYS A 72 -12.65 -7.50 6.90
C LYS A 72 -13.54 -8.39 6.02
N LYS A 73 -14.02 -7.84 4.90
CA LYS A 73 -14.92 -8.55 3.98
C LYS A 73 -14.31 -8.62 2.59
N LYS A 74 -14.54 -9.74 1.91
CA LYS A 74 -14.33 -9.86 0.46
C LYS A 74 -15.28 -8.89 -0.24
N ILE A 75 -14.81 -8.32 -1.36
CA ILE A 75 -15.54 -7.31 -2.13
C ILE A 75 -15.98 -7.87 -3.48
N PHE A 76 -17.12 -7.40 -4.00
CA PHE A 76 -17.63 -7.79 -5.31
C PHE A 76 -16.62 -7.55 -6.46
N LEU A 77 -15.69 -6.61 -6.30
CA LEU A 77 -14.65 -6.32 -7.29
C LEU A 77 -13.72 -7.52 -7.58
N ALA A 78 -13.68 -8.52 -6.69
CA ALA A 78 -12.90 -9.74 -6.88
C ALA A 78 -13.59 -10.76 -7.82
N GLN A 79 -14.89 -10.60 -8.08
CA GLN A 79 -15.64 -11.52 -8.91
C GLN A 79 -15.25 -11.38 -10.39
N SER A 80 -15.22 -12.50 -11.11
CA SER A 80 -14.75 -12.57 -12.50
C SER A 80 -15.50 -11.62 -13.43
N GLU A 81 -16.81 -11.46 -13.24
CA GLU A 81 -17.64 -10.55 -14.02
C GLU A 81 -17.22 -9.08 -13.87
N TRP A 82 -16.88 -8.64 -12.65
CA TRP A 82 -16.40 -7.27 -12.38
C TRP A 82 -14.94 -7.06 -12.81
N MET A 83 -14.16 -8.13 -12.91
CA MET A 83 -12.79 -8.08 -13.44
C MET A 83 -12.72 -8.12 -14.98
N THR A 84 -13.81 -8.46 -15.68
CA THR A 84 -13.78 -8.70 -17.14
C THR A 84 -14.76 -7.83 -17.91
N ILE A 85 -16.05 -7.83 -17.53
CA ILE A 85 -17.12 -7.21 -18.32
C ILE A 85 -16.93 -5.69 -18.47
N PRO A 86 -16.63 -4.91 -17.41
CA PRO A 86 -16.42 -3.45 -17.54
C PRO A 86 -15.25 -3.08 -18.48
N TRP A 87 -14.35 -4.01 -18.76
CA TRP A 87 -13.12 -3.82 -19.54
C TRP A 87 -13.25 -4.31 -20.98
N THR A 88 -14.46 -4.66 -21.42
CA THR A 88 -14.72 -5.18 -22.77
C THR A 88 -14.52 -4.13 -23.86
N LYS A 89 -14.81 -2.86 -23.57
CA LYS A 89 -14.61 -1.75 -24.52
C LYS A 89 -13.30 -0.99 -24.28
N HIS A 90 -12.94 -0.77 -23.01
CA HIS A 90 -11.72 -0.06 -22.61
C HIS A 90 -10.75 -1.04 -21.96
N ALA A 91 -9.55 -1.16 -22.53
CA ALA A 91 -8.52 -2.02 -21.97
C ALA A 91 -8.01 -1.46 -20.63
N LYS A 92 -7.65 -2.38 -19.71
CA LYS A 92 -7.04 -2.04 -18.42
C LYS A 92 -5.72 -1.28 -18.62
N THR A 93 -5.54 -0.24 -17.83
CA THR A 93 -4.26 0.47 -17.69
C THR A 93 -3.30 -0.31 -16.79
N PRO A 94 -1.99 0.01 -16.76
CA PRO A 94 -1.06 -0.57 -15.80
C PRO A 94 -1.53 -0.42 -14.35
N ARG A 95 -2.13 0.72 -14.00
CA ARG A 95 -2.72 0.96 -12.67
C ARG A 95 -3.84 -0.02 -12.36
N ASP A 96 -4.71 -0.30 -13.32
CA ASP A 96 -5.86 -1.19 -13.10
C ASP A 96 -5.42 -2.62 -12.80
N PHE A 97 -4.35 -3.10 -13.43
CA PHE A 97 -3.78 -4.41 -13.13
C PHE A 97 -3.19 -4.47 -11.71
N LEU A 98 -2.54 -3.40 -11.23
CA LEU A 98 -2.06 -3.34 -9.85
C LEU A 98 -3.20 -3.31 -8.84
N ILE A 99 -4.33 -2.67 -9.18
CA ILE A 99 -5.55 -2.72 -8.36
C ILE A 99 -6.11 -4.15 -8.34
N ASP A 100 -6.14 -4.88 -9.45
CA ASP A 100 -6.56 -6.28 -9.49
C ASP A 100 -5.71 -7.16 -8.57
N ILE A 101 -4.39 -6.99 -8.61
CA ILE A 101 -3.46 -7.68 -7.71
C ILE A 101 -3.75 -7.30 -6.25
N LEU A 102 -3.94 -6.01 -5.98
CA LEU A 102 -4.25 -5.51 -4.64
C LEU A 102 -5.56 -6.08 -4.10
N ILE A 103 -6.59 -6.24 -4.94
CA ILE A 103 -7.84 -6.91 -4.55
C ILE A 103 -7.54 -8.32 -4.05
N GLY A 104 -6.76 -9.10 -4.80
CA GLY A 104 -6.35 -10.44 -4.39
C GLY A 104 -5.53 -10.45 -3.10
N VAL A 105 -4.58 -9.51 -2.94
CA VAL A 105 -3.80 -9.33 -1.70
C VAL A 105 -4.73 -9.11 -0.50
N MET A 106 -5.74 -8.26 -0.64
CA MET A 106 -6.69 -7.97 0.44
C MET A 106 -7.62 -9.14 0.72
N GLU A 107 -8.04 -9.92 -0.28
CA GLU A 107 -8.79 -11.17 -0.04
C GLU A 107 -7.98 -12.19 0.76
N VAL A 108 -6.66 -12.28 0.51
CA VAL A 108 -5.78 -13.15 1.29
C VAL A 108 -5.70 -12.71 2.75
N PHE A 109 -5.68 -11.40 3.04
CA PHE A 109 -5.78 -10.94 4.43
C PHE A 109 -7.12 -11.34 5.08
N VAL A 110 -8.23 -11.34 4.33
CA VAL A 110 -9.52 -11.86 4.81
C VAL A 110 -9.41 -13.35 5.15
N ASP A 111 -8.77 -14.13 4.29
CA ASP A 111 -8.52 -15.56 4.54
C ASP A 111 -7.58 -15.79 5.75
N ILE A 112 -6.62 -14.89 5.99
CA ILE A 112 -5.78 -14.92 7.20
C ILE A 112 -6.60 -14.69 8.46
N TYR A 113 -7.54 -13.73 8.49
CA TYR A 113 -8.41 -13.54 9.65
C TYR A 113 -9.25 -14.80 9.91
N ALA A 114 -9.84 -15.37 8.87
CA ALA A 114 -10.62 -16.60 8.99
C ALA A 114 -9.77 -17.78 9.49
N MET A 115 -8.52 -17.90 9.03
CA MET A 115 -7.56 -18.87 9.53
C MET A 115 -7.21 -18.65 11.02
N GLN A 116 -7.09 -17.40 11.47
CA GLN A 116 -6.78 -17.08 12.85
C GLN A 116 -7.95 -17.39 13.78
N ASP A 117 -9.19 -17.22 13.30
CA ASP A 117 -10.42 -17.50 14.03
C ASP A 117 -10.81 -19.00 14.01
N ALA A 118 -10.20 -19.80 13.13
CA ALA A 118 -10.45 -21.24 13.03
C ALA A 118 -10.00 -22.00 14.29
N ASN A 119 -10.86 -22.90 14.77
CA ASN A 119 -10.65 -23.60 16.05
C ASN A 119 -9.79 -24.88 15.92
N ASP A 120 -9.73 -25.48 14.74
CA ASP A 120 -8.99 -26.72 14.52
C ASP A 120 -7.86 -26.56 13.48
N GLU A 121 -6.80 -27.36 13.64
CA GLU A 121 -5.62 -27.25 12.80
C GLU A 121 -5.83 -27.75 11.37
N LYS A 122 -6.87 -28.55 11.10
CA LYS A 122 -7.18 -29.00 9.72
C LYS A 122 -7.77 -27.85 8.91
N GLU A 123 -8.69 -27.10 9.50
CA GLU A 123 -9.26 -25.90 8.91
C GLU A 123 -8.17 -24.84 8.69
N LYS A 124 -7.28 -24.62 9.68
CA LYS A 124 -6.13 -23.74 9.49
C LYS A 124 -5.23 -24.19 8.36
N GLN A 125 -4.96 -25.48 8.23
CA GLN A 125 -4.15 -26.00 7.13
C GLN A 125 -4.80 -25.76 5.77
N LEU A 126 -6.12 -25.93 5.65
CA LEU A 126 -6.85 -25.62 4.42
C LEU A 126 -6.68 -24.16 4.02
N TYR A 127 -6.82 -23.22 4.98
CA TYR A 127 -6.55 -21.81 4.71
C TYR A 127 -5.10 -21.56 4.30
N ARG A 128 -4.10 -22.18 4.97
CA ARG A 128 -2.69 -22.04 4.56
C ARG A 128 -2.45 -22.49 3.12
N ASP A 129 -3.07 -23.59 2.70
CA ASP A 129 -2.93 -24.12 1.34
C ASP A 129 -3.56 -23.16 0.31
N ILE A 130 -4.75 -22.62 0.62
CA ILE A 130 -5.42 -21.59 -0.20
C ILE A 130 -4.54 -20.33 -0.30
N ILE A 131 -4.10 -19.81 0.85
CA ILE A 131 -3.26 -18.60 0.93
C ILE A 131 -1.97 -18.80 0.14
N LYS A 132 -1.32 -19.96 0.23
CA LYS A 132 -0.10 -20.29 -0.51
C LYS A 132 -0.30 -20.28 -2.01
N GLY A 133 -1.39 -20.90 -2.49
CA GLY A 133 -1.75 -20.88 -3.90
C GLY A 133 -1.98 -19.45 -4.42
N THR A 134 -2.76 -18.67 -3.69
CA THR A 134 -3.08 -17.29 -4.06
C THR A 134 -1.85 -16.38 -4.04
N VAL A 135 -0.99 -16.48 -3.01
CA VAL A 135 0.27 -15.72 -2.93
C VAL A 135 1.17 -16.02 -4.11
N SER A 136 1.33 -17.30 -4.49
CA SER A 136 2.14 -17.69 -5.64
C SER A 136 1.60 -17.10 -6.95
N TYR A 137 0.28 -17.10 -7.13
CA TYR A 137 -0.37 -16.46 -8.26
C TYR A 137 -0.12 -14.95 -8.29
N LEU A 138 -0.31 -14.26 -7.15
CA LEU A 138 -0.13 -12.81 -7.04
C LEU A 138 1.33 -12.38 -7.26
N SER A 139 2.31 -13.11 -6.70
CA SER A 139 3.73 -12.87 -6.96
C SER A 139 4.07 -13.02 -8.45
N THR A 140 3.52 -14.05 -9.10
CA THR A 140 3.70 -14.25 -10.55
C THR A 140 3.06 -13.12 -11.36
N ALA A 141 1.89 -12.65 -10.94
CA ALA A 141 1.21 -11.53 -11.59
C ALA A 141 2.00 -10.21 -11.45
N LEU A 142 2.62 -9.96 -10.29
CA LEU A 142 3.50 -8.81 -10.09
C LEU A 142 4.75 -8.85 -10.97
N ILE A 143 5.41 -10.00 -11.10
CA ILE A 143 6.58 -10.16 -11.97
C ILE A 143 6.19 -9.83 -13.42
N LYS A 144 5.10 -10.44 -13.90
CA LYS A 144 4.58 -10.17 -15.25
C LYS A 144 4.20 -8.71 -15.46
N TRP A 145 3.66 -8.07 -14.43
CA TRP A 145 3.34 -6.65 -14.48
C TRP A 145 4.62 -5.81 -14.58
N HIS A 146 5.62 -6.11 -13.75
CA HIS A 146 6.91 -5.43 -13.73
C HIS A 146 7.60 -5.53 -15.08
N ASP A 147 7.77 -6.75 -15.61
CA ASP A 147 8.44 -6.99 -16.89
C ASP A 147 7.80 -6.26 -18.07
N LYS A 148 6.49 -5.98 -17.97
CA LYS A 148 5.72 -5.37 -19.05
C LYS A 148 5.56 -3.86 -18.92
N TYR A 149 5.46 -3.34 -17.70
CA TYR A 149 5.01 -1.97 -17.44
C TYR A 149 5.88 -1.17 -16.48
N ALA A 150 6.88 -1.77 -15.82
CA ALA A 150 7.72 -1.02 -14.90
C ALA A 150 8.42 0.14 -15.63
N VAL A 151 8.51 1.28 -14.95
CA VAL A 151 9.13 2.50 -15.48
C VAL A 151 10.60 2.50 -15.05
N PRO A 152 11.57 2.23 -15.94
CA PRO A 152 12.97 2.04 -15.55
C PRO A 152 13.63 3.32 -15.04
N THR A 153 13.11 4.49 -15.45
CA THR A 153 13.73 5.80 -15.16
C THR A 153 13.31 6.40 -13.82
N MET A 154 12.35 5.80 -13.10
CA MET A 154 11.86 6.36 -11.84
C MET A 154 12.98 6.47 -10.78
N PRO A 155 13.79 5.44 -10.50
CA PRO A 155 14.90 5.55 -9.54
C PRO A 155 15.91 6.67 -9.88
N SER A 156 16.20 6.86 -11.18
CA SER A 156 17.16 7.87 -11.65
C SER A 156 16.67 9.31 -11.50
N LYS A 157 15.35 9.54 -11.52
CA LYS A 157 14.73 10.87 -11.30
C LYS A 157 14.66 11.28 -9.82
N MET A 158 14.99 10.38 -8.89
CA MET A 158 14.85 10.56 -7.43
C MET A 158 16.16 10.95 -6.74
N GLY A 159 17.11 11.55 -7.46
CA GLY A 159 18.33 12.15 -6.89
C GLY A 159 18.03 13.42 -6.08
N ALA A 160 19.03 13.91 -5.34
CA ALA A 160 18.92 14.99 -4.36
C ALA A 160 18.41 16.34 -4.89
N ASP A 161 18.37 16.53 -6.21
CA ASP A 161 17.85 17.72 -6.84
C ASP A 161 16.52 17.37 -7.53
N LEU A 162 15.46 17.24 -6.72
CA LEU A 162 14.10 17.25 -7.28
C LEU A 162 13.99 18.56 -8.08
N SER A 163 13.84 18.42 -9.39
CA SER A 163 13.64 19.56 -10.27
C SER A 163 12.60 20.51 -9.67
N GLU A 164 12.84 21.81 -9.79
CA GLU A 164 11.83 22.85 -9.50
C GLU A 164 10.51 22.59 -10.26
N TYR A 165 10.56 21.75 -11.30
CA TYR A 165 9.42 21.34 -12.10
C TYR A 165 9.16 19.83 -12.03
N ILE A 166 8.06 19.44 -11.38
CA ILE A 166 7.48 18.09 -11.44
C ILE A 166 6.30 18.09 -12.41
N THR A 167 6.30 17.15 -13.35
CA THR A 167 5.22 16.99 -14.33
C THR A 167 4.09 16.11 -13.79
N THR A 168 2.94 16.13 -14.46
CA THR A 168 1.85 15.18 -14.19
C THR A 168 2.23 13.74 -14.51
N GLU A 169 3.14 13.53 -15.46
CA GLU A 169 3.64 12.20 -15.83
C GLU A 169 4.52 11.64 -14.70
N ASP A 170 5.40 12.43 -14.11
CA ASP A 170 6.21 12.02 -12.95
C ASP A 170 5.35 11.61 -11.75
N ILE A 171 4.26 12.35 -11.51
CA ILE A 171 3.28 12.01 -10.46
C ILE A 171 2.56 10.70 -10.78
N ALA A 172 2.15 10.51 -12.04
CA ALA A 172 1.45 9.31 -12.49
C ALA A 172 2.35 8.07 -12.41
N ASP A 173 3.57 8.15 -12.95
CA ASP A 173 4.57 7.09 -12.91
C ASP A 173 4.96 6.76 -11.48
N GLY A 174 5.19 7.79 -10.65
CA GLY A 174 5.44 7.62 -9.22
C GLY A 174 4.30 6.89 -8.53
N HIS A 175 3.04 7.24 -8.81
CA HIS A 175 1.90 6.58 -8.20
C HIS A 175 1.79 5.12 -8.64
N VAL A 176 1.95 4.84 -9.93
CA VAL A 176 1.89 3.47 -10.47
C VAL A 176 2.99 2.60 -9.87
N MET A 177 4.23 3.09 -9.83
CA MET A 177 5.36 2.34 -9.26
C MET A 177 5.22 2.15 -7.74
N THR A 178 4.72 3.14 -7.01
CA THR A 178 4.48 2.99 -5.57
C THR A 178 3.34 2.02 -5.25
N MET A 179 2.34 1.88 -6.13
CA MET A 179 1.35 0.80 -6.02
C MET A 179 1.97 -0.59 -6.24
N PHE A 180 2.91 -0.72 -7.18
CA PHE A 180 3.66 -1.96 -7.39
C PHE A 180 4.45 -2.34 -6.13
N TRP A 181 5.28 -1.43 -5.63
CA TRP A 181 6.08 -1.66 -4.43
C TRP A 181 5.22 -1.91 -3.18
N ALA A 182 4.08 -1.24 -3.04
CA ALA A 182 3.16 -1.48 -1.93
C ALA A 182 2.62 -2.92 -1.95
N ASN A 183 2.29 -3.47 -3.13
CA ASN A 183 1.90 -4.87 -3.24
C ASN A 183 3.04 -5.82 -2.86
N CYS A 184 4.30 -5.52 -3.21
CA CYS A 184 5.45 -6.31 -2.77
C CYS A 184 5.56 -6.35 -1.23
N CYS A 185 5.49 -5.19 -0.58
CA CYS A 185 5.50 -5.09 0.89
C CYS A 185 4.36 -5.90 1.55
N LEU A 186 3.14 -5.80 1.01
CA LEU A 186 1.98 -6.50 1.56
C LEU A 186 2.05 -8.02 1.37
N ILE A 187 2.54 -8.49 0.22
CA ILE A 187 2.73 -9.93 -0.03
C ILE A 187 3.81 -10.51 0.89
N ASP A 188 4.92 -9.80 1.11
CA ASP A 188 5.93 -10.24 2.08
C ASP A 188 5.34 -10.36 3.49
N GLN A 189 4.47 -9.43 3.88
CA GLN A 189 3.78 -9.56 5.14
C GLN A 189 2.89 -10.81 5.19
N ILE A 190 2.09 -11.03 4.16
CA ILE A 190 1.24 -12.22 4.09
C ILE A 190 2.08 -13.48 4.33
N LYS A 191 3.27 -13.57 3.69
CA LYS A 191 4.19 -14.69 3.89
C LYS A 191 4.66 -14.83 5.33
N ARG A 192 5.05 -13.72 5.97
CA ARG A 192 5.45 -13.69 7.39
C ARG A 192 4.33 -14.17 8.32
N ILE A 193 3.11 -13.69 8.12
CA ILE A 193 1.96 -13.99 8.99
C ILE A 193 1.46 -15.42 8.75
N ALA A 194 1.27 -15.82 7.49
CA ALA A 194 0.63 -17.08 7.15
C ALA A 194 1.57 -18.29 7.23
N PHE A 195 2.86 -18.09 6.94
CA PHE A 195 3.83 -19.18 6.84
C PHE A 195 4.95 -19.10 7.88
N GLY A 196 5.02 -18.03 8.67
CA GLY A 196 6.12 -17.83 9.61
C GLY A 196 7.46 -17.60 8.92
N GLU A 197 7.45 -17.19 7.64
CA GLU A 197 8.65 -16.86 6.86
C GLU A 197 9.30 -15.60 7.44
N ASN A 198 10.18 -15.77 8.42
CA ASN A 198 11.09 -14.72 8.85
C ASN A 198 12.25 -14.69 7.87
N ASN A 199 12.09 -14.00 6.73
CA ASN A 199 13.21 -13.88 5.79
C ASN A 199 14.44 -13.25 6.47
N SER A 200 15.48 -14.07 6.61
CA SER A 200 16.86 -13.68 6.90
C SER A 200 17.46 -12.98 5.66
N PRO A 201 18.57 -12.25 5.83
CA PRO A 201 18.75 -10.90 5.30
C PRO A 201 18.42 -10.77 3.82
N SER A 202 17.34 -10.05 3.50
CA SER A 202 17.44 -9.14 2.36
C SER A 202 18.69 -8.29 2.63
N SER A 203 19.59 -8.22 1.66
CA SER A 203 20.71 -7.29 1.66
C SER A 203 20.19 -5.97 2.22
N SER A 204 20.88 -5.39 3.20
CA SER A 204 20.55 -4.04 3.63
C SER A 204 20.40 -3.20 2.35
N PRO A 205 19.35 -2.36 2.23
CA PRO A 205 19.37 -1.32 1.20
C PRO A 205 20.75 -0.66 1.28
N HIS A 206 21.47 -0.64 0.17
CA HIS A 206 22.86 -0.16 0.11
C HIS A 206 22.86 1.37 0.24
N GLY A 207 22.57 1.89 1.43
CA GLY A 207 22.49 3.33 1.71
C GLY A 207 21.55 4.08 0.76
N TRP A 208 21.59 5.41 0.80
CA TRP A 208 20.94 6.29 -0.17
C TRP A 208 21.91 6.63 -1.32
N GLY A 209 22.77 5.68 -1.69
CA GLY A 209 23.79 5.88 -2.73
C GLY A 209 23.26 5.71 -4.16
N PRO A 210 24.07 6.02 -5.17
CA PRO A 210 23.75 5.72 -6.57
C PRO A 210 23.64 4.20 -6.77
N TYR A 211 22.53 3.77 -7.37
CA TYR A 211 22.14 2.37 -7.59
C TYR A 211 22.92 1.73 -8.74
N ASP A 212 23.45 0.52 -8.53
CA ASP A 212 23.80 -0.41 -9.61
C ASP A 212 22.63 -1.41 -9.74
N ASP A 213 21.82 -1.27 -10.80
CA ASP A 213 20.49 -1.90 -10.96
C ASP A 213 20.50 -3.39 -11.40
N GLU A 214 21.65 -3.99 -11.70
CA GLU A 214 21.68 -5.21 -12.53
C GLU A 214 21.34 -6.55 -11.83
N ASP A 215 21.29 -6.62 -10.49
CA ASP A 215 21.12 -7.90 -9.75
C ASP A 215 20.05 -7.88 -8.63
N ILE A 216 19.14 -6.90 -8.64
CA ILE A 216 18.16 -6.71 -7.57
C ILE A 216 16.84 -7.43 -7.88
N ASP A 217 16.37 -8.27 -6.96
CA ASP A 217 15.02 -8.85 -7.02
C ASP A 217 13.96 -7.72 -6.99
N PRO A 218 13.16 -7.52 -8.06
CA PRO A 218 12.17 -6.45 -8.13
C PRO A 218 11.02 -6.64 -7.14
N LEU A 219 10.87 -7.85 -6.59
CA LEU A 219 9.91 -8.14 -5.53
C LEU A 219 10.48 -7.99 -4.11
N ASP A 220 11.77 -7.64 -3.95
CA ASP A 220 12.35 -7.48 -2.63
C ASP A 220 11.61 -6.39 -1.83
N PRO A 221 10.97 -6.74 -0.72
CA PRO A 221 10.13 -5.82 0.04
C PRO A 221 10.93 -4.71 0.72
N ALA A 222 12.23 -4.92 1.00
CA ALA A 222 13.09 -3.87 1.55
C ALA A 222 13.35 -2.77 0.51
N ASN A 223 13.76 -3.16 -0.71
CA ASN A 223 13.93 -2.24 -1.83
C ASN A 223 12.63 -1.58 -2.24
N ALA A 224 11.51 -2.32 -2.25
CA ALA A 224 10.19 -1.77 -2.49
C ALA A 224 9.86 -0.66 -1.48
N CYS A 225 10.05 -0.92 -0.18
CA CYS A 225 9.85 0.08 0.87
C CYS A 225 10.78 1.29 0.71
N HIS A 226 12.06 1.06 0.39
CA HIS A 226 13.04 2.12 0.15
C HIS A 226 12.60 3.02 -1.02
N HIS A 227 12.22 2.42 -2.15
CA HIS A 227 11.74 3.16 -3.31
C HIS A 227 10.45 3.94 -3.03
N ILE A 228 9.48 3.37 -2.29
CA ILE A 228 8.28 4.12 -1.88
C ILE A 228 8.67 5.43 -1.20
N LEU A 229 9.60 5.37 -0.24
CA LEU A 229 10.03 6.55 0.50
C LEU A 229 10.77 7.56 -0.37
N ARG A 230 11.56 7.11 -1.35
CA ARG A 230 12.21 7.99 -2.33
C ARG A 230 11.24 8.76 -3.21
N VAL A 231 10.04 8.22 -3.46
CA VAL A 231 9.02 8.87 -4.30
C VAL A 231 8.19 9.89 -3.53
N VAL A 232 8.07 9.75 -2.20
CA VAL A 232 7.24 10.63 -1.36
C VAL A 232 7.44 12.12 -1.65
N PRO A 233 8.68 12.63 -1.79
CA PRO A 233 8.89 14.04 -2.12
C PRO A 233 8.18 14.50 -3.40
N ILE A 234 8.06 13.66 -4.43
CA ILE A 234 7.34 13.98 -5.68
C ILE A 234 5.86 14.27 -5.36
N PHE A 235 5.24 13.47 -4.50
CA PHE A 235 3.85 13.67 -4.11
C PHE A 235 3.65 14.83 -3.13
N LEU A 236 4.68 15.20 -2.37
CA LEU A 236 4.66 16.35 -1.48
C LEU A 236 4.95 17.67 -2.20
N HIS A 237 5.41 17.63 -3.45
CA HIS A 237 5.68 18.83 -4.25
C HIS A 237 4.39 19.68 -4.41
N PRO A 238 4.49 21.03 -4.38
CA PRO A 238 3.32 21.91 -4.54
C PRO A 238 2.50 21.63 -5.81
N SER A 239 3.15 21.22 -6.91
CA SER A 239 2.47 20.86 -8.18
C SER A 239 1.50 19.68 -8.06
N ALA A 240 1.67 18.78 -7.08
CA ALA A 240 0.72 17.70 -6.84
C ALA A 240 -0.64 18.20 -6.30
N GLY A 241 -0.68 19.45 -5.79
CA GLY A 241 -1.90 20.08 -5.30
C GLY A 241 -2.59 19.24 -4.22
N ILE A 242 -3.93 19.24 -4.24
CA ILE A 242 -4.74 18.46 -3.29
C ILE A 242 -4.68 16.94 -3.57
N PHE A 243 -4.27 16.53 -4.77
CA PHE A 243 -4.31 15.14 -5.22
C PHE A 243 -3.41 14.22 -4.37
N ARG A 244 -2.37 14.78 -3.74
CA ARG A 244 -1.50 14.08 -2.78
C ARG A 244 -2.27 13.37 -1.65
N GLN A 245 -3.44 13.88 -1.27
CA GLN A 245 -4.28 13.24 -0.25
C GLN A 245 -4.83 11.87 -0.68
N HIS A 246 -4.91 11.60 -1.99
CA HIS A 246 -5.38 10.33 -2.53
C HIS A 246 -4.24 9.38 -2.93
N LEU A 247 -3.07 9.94 -3.30
CA LEU A 247 -1.94 9.16 -3.81
C LEU A 247 -1.13 8.48 -2.70
N VAL A 248 -0.91 9.19 -1.60
CA VAL A 248 0.15 8.85 -0.64
C VAL A 248 -0.30 7.98 0.55
N PRO A 249 -1.50 8.14 1.13
CA PRO A 249 -1.84 7.44 2.37
C PRO A 249 -1.73 5.92 2.30
N PHE A 250 -2.25 5.32 1.22
CA PHE A 250 -2.18 3.87 1.03
C PHE A 250 -0.73 3.37 0.91
N VAL A 251 0.08 4.01 0.07
CA VAL A 251 1.46 3.55 -0.20
C VAL A 251 2.37 3.75 1.01
N ILE A 252 2.19 4.85 1.74
CA ILE A 252 2.90 5.07 3.00
C ILE A 252 2.42 4.13 4.09
N GLY A 253 1.13 3.83 4.16
CA GLY A 253 0.60 2.84 5.10
C GLY A 253 1.18 1.44 4.85
N ALA A 254 1.30 1.03 3.58
CA ALA A 254 1.95 -0.24 3.21
C ALA A 254 3.44 -0.27 3.58
N ALA A 255 4.19 0.82 3.34
CA ALA A 255 5.59 0.94 3.73
C ALA A 255 5.77 0.97 5.25
N ALA A 256 4.96 1.75 5.97
CA ALA A 256 4.98 1.83 7.43
C ALA A 256 4.74 0.46 8.05
N PHE A 257 3.80 -0.28 7.46
CA PHE A 257 3.49 -1.62 7.89
C PHE A 257 4.68 -2.58 7.73
N TYR A 258 5.36 -2.56 6.58
CA TYR A 258 6.60 -3.32 6.40
C TYR A 258 7.70 -2.88 7.37
N LEU A 259 7.91 -1.58 7.58
CA LEU A 259 8.91 -1.06 8.50
C LEU A 259 8.67 -1.53 9.94
N THR A 260 7.41 -1.68 10.36
CA THR A 260 7.13 -2.21 11.69
C THR A 260 7.48 -3.69 11.82
N SER A 261 7.27 -4.49 10.78
CA SER A 261 7.53 -5.94 10.79
C SER A 261 8.97 -6.33 10.50
N ALA A 262 9.75 -5.46 9.84
CA ALA A 262 11.16 -5.70 9.49
C ALA A 262 12.12 -5.76 10.70
N GLY A 263 11.66 -5.36 11.90
CA GLY A 263 12.42 -5.39 13.15
C GLY A 263 13.34 -4.17 13.36
N PRO A 264 13.68 -3.82 14.62
CA PRO A 264 14.17 -2.50 15.02
C PRO A 264 15.57 -2.11 14.51
N LEU A 265 16.37 -3.08 14.04
CA LEU A 265 17.74 -2.84 13.58
C LEU A 265 17.85 -2.71 12.05
N ARG A 266 16.86 -3.20 11.29
CA ARG A 266 16.82 -3.08 9.82
C ARG A 266 16.12 -1.80 9.39
N MET A 267 16.38 -1.27 8.21
CA MET A 267 15.63 -0.15 7.63
C MET A 267 15.63 1.15 8.49
N ARG A 268 16.73 1.42 9.21
CA ARG A 268 16.79 2.58 10.12
C ARG A 268 16.71 3.91 9.37
N ILE A 269 17.39 4.00 8.22
CA ILE A 269 17.42 5.24 7.44
C ILE A 269 16.04 5.51 6.83
N GLU A 270 15.35 4.47 6.38
CA GLU A 270 13.99 4.52 5.87
C GLU A 270 12.98 4.94 6.95
N ARG A 271 13.14 4.43 8.19
CA ARG A 271 12.33 4.93 9.31
C ARG A 271 12.59 6.40 9.59
N ALA A 272 13.85 6.83 9.60
CA ALA A 272 14.20 8.23 9.80
C ALA A 272 13.60 9.12 8.70
N ALA A 273 13.72 8.72 7.43
CA ALA A 273 13.15 9.42 6.28
C ALA A 273 11.61 9.51 6.38
N MET A 274 10.93 8.41 6.73
CA MET A 274 9.49 8.41 6.97
C MET A 274 9.10 9.41 8.07
N MET A 275 9.84 9.43 9.19
CA MET A 275 9.56 10.36 10.29
C MET A 275 9.82 11.82 9.88
N ASP A 276 10.86 12.09 9.08
CA ASP A 276 11.12 13.42 8.53
C ASP A 276 9.94 13.89 7.65
N TYR A 277 9.48 13.05 6.72
CA TYR A 277 8.34 13.39 5.87
C TYR A 277 7.08 13.70 6.67
N LEU A 278 6.83 12.95 7.75
CA LEU A 278 5.67 13.16 8.62
C LEU A 278 5.79 14.38 9.55
N ALA A 279 6.98 14.93 9.74
CA ALA A 279 7.19 16.16 10.47
C ALA A 279 6.90 17.42 9.62
N ARG A 280 6.85 17.28 8.29
CA ARG A 280 6.64 18.40 7.36
C ARG A 280 5.20 18.94 7.41
N PRO A 281 4.97 20.26 7.37
CA PRO A 281 3.63 20.85 7.38
C PRO A 281 2.72 20.34 6.25
N GLU A 282 3.28 20.08 5.07
CA GLU A 282 2.58 19.63 3.87
C GLU A 282 1.96 18.24 4.05
N SER A 283 2.54 17.43 4.94
CA SER A 283 2.06 16.10 5.29
C SER A 283 1.17 16.08 6.53
N ALA A 284 0.85 17.23 7.15
CA ALA A 284 0.14 17.28 8.44
C ALA A 284 -1.17 16.48 8.49
N SER A 285 -1.95 16.47 7.40
CA SER A 285 -3.17 15.64 7.30
C SER A 285 -2.84 14.14 7.33
N MET A 286 -1.78 13.73 6.66
CA MET A 286 -1.28 12.36 6.64
C MET A 286 -0.55 12.01 7.93
N ALA A 287 0.22 12.89 8.54
CA ALA A 287 0.82 12.68 9.85
C ALA A 287 -0.25 12.52 10.93
N LYS A 288 -1.35 13.30 10.87
CA LYS A 288 -2.52 13.13 11.75
C LYS A 288 -3.21 11.79 11.52
N PHE A 289 -3.34 11.38 10.27
CA PHE A 289 -3.88 10.08 9.90
C PHE A 289 -2.98 8.93 10.39
N LEU A 290 -1.67 9.00 10.15
CA LEU A 290 -0.72 7.97 10.54
C LEU A 290 -0.46 7.93 12.06
N SER A 291 -0.46 9.06 12.75
CA SER A 291 -0.35 9.09 14.22
C SER A 291 -1.61 8.57 14.91
N SER A 292 -2.73 8.54 14.17
CA SER A 292 -3.91 7.85 14.61
C SER A 292 -3.79 6.34 14.41
N ILE A 293 -2.95 5.81 13.53
CA ILE A 293 -2.58 4.38 13.56
C ILE A 293 -1.99 4.10 14.93
N GLU A 294 -2.64 3.23 15.71
CA GLU A 294 -2.20 2.68 17.00
C GLU A 294 -0.98 3.42 17.62
N LYS A 295 -1.19 4.26 18.65
CA LYS A 295 -0.12 5.05 19.33
C LYS A 295 1.20 4.29 19.47
N ARG A 296 1.12 2.98 19.74
CA ARG A 296 2.25 2.05 19.87
C ARG A 296 3.08 1.87 18.59
N THR A 297 2.48 1.74 17.41
CA THR A 297 3.17 1.62 16.11
C THR A 297 3.97 2.88 15.80
N PHE A 298 3.36 4.06 15.99
CA PHE A 298 4.02 5.34 15.78
C PHE A 298 5.12 5.61 16.82
N GLU A 299 4.85 5.28 18.09
CA GLU A 299 5.85 5.34 19.17
C GLU A 299 7.00 4.35 18.95
N ASP A 300 6.74 3.16 18.42
CA ASP A 300 7.75 2.15 18.10
C ASP A 300 8.59 2.58 16.91
N LEU A 301 7.98 3.10 15.83
CA LEU A 301 8.73 3.70 14.71
C LEU A 301 9.63 4.84 15.19
N ARG A 302 9.09 5.75 16.01
CA ARG A 302 9.84 6.88 16.59
C ARG A 302 10.96 6.42 17.54
N ARG A 303 10.71 5.40 18.37
CA ARG A 303 11.71 4.84 19.29
C ARG A 303 12.83 4.14 18.53
N GLN A 304 12.49 3.43 17.45
CA GLN A 304 13.43 2.66 16.63
C GLN A 304 14.24 3.54 15.67
N ALA A 305 13.73 4.72 15.30
CA ALA A 305 14.46 5.70 14.49
C ALA A 305 15.68 6.30 15.22
N GLY A 306 15.74 6.23 16.57
CA GLY A 306 16.83 6.79 17.37
C GLY A 306 16.73 8.31 17.57
N PRO A 307 17.63 8.93 18.37
CA PRO A 307 17.68 10.38 18.53
C PRO A 307 18.06 11.07 17.21
N HIS A 308 17.38 12.18 16.92
CA HIS A 308 17.56 13.04 15.75
C HIS A 308 19.02 13.47 15.61
N GLU A 309 19.74 12.98 14.61
CA GLU A 309 20.83 13.75 14.00
C GLU A 309 20.19 14.62 12.92
N ALA A 310 19.64 15.75 13.35
CA ALA A 310 19.21 16.80 12.44
C ALA A 310 20.44 17.25 11.61
N GLY A 311 20.44 16.95 10.31
CA GLY A 311 21.48 17.44 9.41
C GLY A 311 21.82 16.56 8.18
N MET A 312 21.33 15.33 8.07
CA MET A 312 21.73 14.46 6.95
C MET A 312 21.10 14.78 5.58
N PHE A 313 20.11 15.67 5.50
CA PHE A 313 19.46 16.04 4.23
C PHE A 313 19.62 17.52 3.84
N GLU A 314 20.51 18.25 4.51
CA GLU A 314 20.81 19.66 4.15
C GLU A 314 22.06 19.82 3.29
N ASN A 315 22.82 18.77 3.00
CA ASN A 315 23.98 18.84 2.10
C ASN A 315 24.29 17.49 1.43
N THR A 316 23.53 17.14 0.40
CA THR A 316 23.95 16.32 -0.77
C THR A 316 22.84 16.36 -1.77
#